data_AF-A0A086J7E2-F1
#
_entry.id   AF-A0A086J7E2-F1
#
_cell.length_a   1.000
_cell.length_b   1.000
_cell.length_c   1.000
_cell.angle_alpha   90.00
_cell.angle_beta   90.00
_cell.angle_gamma   90.00
#
_symmetry.space_group_name_H-M   'P 1'
#
loop_
_entity.id
_entity.type
_entity.pdbx_description
1 polymer ?
#
loop_
_entity_poly.entity_id
_entity_poly.type
_entity_poly.pdbx_seq_one_letter_code
_entity_poly.pdbx_strand_id
1 'polypeptide(L)'
;EHDLNEAYAVFENDKERKIRDFEQVRQEIDRLTDQVAGKNKGIIDSPIVLTIYATQCPDLSLIDLPGITRVPLKGSDQCEDIEMLTRQMALRYASDPRTIILAVIPANVDMSTSDALQMSRRVDPRGVRTIGVITKIDLMDRGTDAAKMLMGEEIPLRLGYTGVRNRSQADIREGKSVRECLEEEKTFFATHPTYRLLPPHLVGVHSLVDKLTKVLFRHIKNFLPEIKREISSKTRVVLDRLQELGEGVPMEPSERAQLLWTAITDYVEIFKNTIRGKYDKRLQMYFEHV
;
A
#
# COMPACT_ATOMS: atom_id res chain seq x y z
N GLU A 1 -16.99 5.10 28.39
CA GLU A 1 -15.92 6.03 27.99
C GLU A 1 -14.71 5.18 27.64
N HIS A 2 -14.33 5.11 26.36
CA HIS A 2 -13.16 4.34 25.93
C HIS A 2 -11.91 5.17 26.26
N ASP A 3 -11.02 4.63 27.09
CA ASP A 3 -9.74 5.26 27.42
C ASP A 3 -8.98 5.63 26.15
N LEU A 4 -8.61 6.90 26.05
CA LEU A 4 -8.06 7.55 24.85
C LEU A 4 -6.59 7.16 24.54
N ASN A 5 -5.99 6.17 25.21
CA ASN A 5 -4.56 6.30 25.49
C ASN A 5 -3.59 5.15 25.19
N GLU A 6 -3.98 4.01 24.60
CA GLU A 6 -2.95 3.01 24.29
C GLU A 6 -3.06 2.50 22.87
N ALA A 7 -2.42 3.25 21.96
CA ALA A 7 -2.04 2.69 20.68
C ALA A 7 -1.18 1.44 20.91
N TYR A 8 -1.46 0.37 20.18
CA TYR A 8 -0.69 -0.86 20.26
C TYR A 8 -0.45 -1.43 18.87
N ALA A 9 0.64 -2.17 18.73
CA ALA A 9 1.05 -2.81 17.50
C ALA A 9 0.99 -4.34 17.63
N VAL A 10 0.66 -5.00 16.53
CA VAL A 10 0.59 -6.46 16.40
C VAL A 10 1.30 -6.87 15.11
N PHE A 11 2.18 -7.87 15.19
CA PHE A 11 2.85 -8.45 14.03
C PHE A 11 2.05 -9.63 13.49
N GLU A 12 2.07 -9.86 12.18
CA GLU A 12 1.33 -10.98 11.57
C GLU A 12 1.78 -12.36 12.08
N ASN A 13 3.07 -12.49 12.41
CA ASN A 13 3.68 -13.74 12.90
C ASN A 13 3.34 -14.04 14.37
N ASP A 14 2.82 -13.06 15.11
CA ASP A 14 2.46 -13.18 16.53
C ASP A 14 1.23 -12.30 16.84
N LYS A 15 0.05 -12.80 16.46
CA LYS A 15 -1.22 -12.06 16.53
C LYS A 15 -1.72 -11.86 17.96
N GLU A 16 -1.19 -12.60 18.93
CA GLU A 16 -1.62 -12.54 20.33
C GLU A 16 -0.83 -11.48 21.12
N ARG A 17 0.42 -11.22 20.73
CA ARG A 17 1.29 -10.26 21.42
C ARG A 17 0.99 -8.81 21.01
N LYS A 18 0.39 -8.06 21.94
CA LYS A 18 0.18 -6.61 21.82
C LYS A 18 1.36 -5.84 22.40
N ILE A 19 2.06 -5.08 21.55
CA ILE A 19 3.20 -4.24 21.96
C ILE A 19 2.72 -2.79 22.04
N ARG A 20 2.85 -2.17 23.21
CA ARG A 20 2.47 -0.76 23.45
C ARG A 20 3.64 0.21 23.38
N ASP A 21 4.84 -0.31 23.62
CA ASP A 21 6.08 0.45 23.53
C ASP A 21 6.62 0.41 22.09
N PHE A 22 6.55 1.55 21.39
CA PHE A 22 6.99 1.65 20.00
C PHE A 22 8.51 1.54 19.83
N GLU A 23 9.29 1.69 20.90
CA GLU A 23 10.72 1.39 20.87
C GLU A 23 10.95 -0.13 20.78
N GLN A 24 10.13 -0.93 21.48
CA GLN A 24 10.13 -2.40 21.33
C GLN A 24 9.61 -2.82 19.95
N VAL A 25 8.65 -2.11 19.38
CA VAL A 25 8.21 -2.36 17.99
C VAL A 25 9.37 -2.19 17.01
N ARG A 26 10.17 -1.13 17.16
CA ARG A 26 11.37 -0.92 16.32
C ARG A 26 12.37 -2.07 16.47
N GLN A 27 12.68 -2.46 17.69
CA GLN A 27 13.59 -3.57 17.97
C GLN A 27 13.08 -4.90 17.40
N GLU A 28 11.77 -5.13 17.43
CA GLU A 28 11.17 -6.33 16.86
C GLU A 28 11.22 -6.33 15.32
N ILE A 29 11.04 -5.16 14.67
CA ILE A 29 11.26 -5.02 13.22
C ILE A 29 12.71 -5.35 12.87
N ASP A 30 13.69 -4.82 13.61
CA ASP A 30 15.11 -5.10 13.38
C ASP A 30 15.40 -6.60 13.56
N ARG A 31 14.86 -7.21 14.62
CA ARG A 31 15.00 -8.65 14.90
C ARG A 31 14.43 -9.53 13.79
N LEU A 32 13.22 -9.20 13.30
CA LEU A 32 12.58 -9.93 12.20
C LEU A 32 13.32 -9.72 10.89
N THR A 33 13.82 -8.51 10.63
CA THR A 33 14.63 -8.22 9.44
C THR A 33 15.91 -9.06 9.45
N ASP A 34 16.65 -9.05 10.56
CA ASP A 34 17.88 -9.85 10.72
C ASP A 34 17.62 -11.36 10.62
N GLN A 35 16.47 -11.84 11.11
CA GLN A 35 16.12 -13.25 11.10
C GLN A 35 15.92 -13.79 9.68
N VAL A 36 15.32 -13.00 8.79
CA VAL A 36 14.97 -13.47 7.45
C VAL A 36 16.00 -13.00 6.40
N ALA A 37 16.52 -11.78 6.54
CA ALA A 37 17.45 -11.19 5.57
C ALA A 37 18.93 -11.37 5.93
N GLY A 38 19.23 -11.89 7.13
CA GLY A 38 20.58 -12.01 7.66
C GLY A 38 21.10 -10.71 8.28
N LYS A 39 22.11 -10.82 9.14
CA LYS A 39 22.65 -9.69 9.92
C LYS A 39 23.48 -8.71 9.08
N ASN A 40 23.84 -9.06 7.84
CA ASN A 40 24.69 -8.23 6.99
C ASN A 40 23.90 -7.52 5.89
N LYS A 41 22.76 -6.90 6.21
CA LYS A 41 22.00 -6.03 5.29
C LYS A 41 21.54 -6.70 3.99
N GLY A 42 21.23 -7.99 4.04
CA GLY A 42 20.56 -8.66 2.92
C GLY A 42 19.21 -7.99 2.64
N ILE A 43 18.75 -8.07 1.39
CA ILE A 43 17.40 -7.65 1.01
C ILE A 43 16.70 -8.88 0.45
N ILE A 44 15.52 -9.15 0.97
CA ILE A 44 14.68 -10.27 0.59
C ILE A 44 13.30 -9.76 0.20
N ASP A 45 12.64 -10.51 -0.67
CA ASP A 45 11.28 -10.19 -1.11
C ASP A 45 10.22 -10.83 -0.20
N SER A 46 10.29 -10.54 1.10
CA SER A 46 9.32 -10.98 2.10
C SER A 46 8.93 -9.80 2.98
N PRO A 47 7.67 -9.33 2.97
CA PRO A 47 7.26 -8.18 3.76
C PRO A 47 7.13 -8.53 5.25
N ILE A 48 7.40 -7.55 6.11
CA ILE A 48 7.00 -7.59 7.52
C ILE A 48 5.67 -6.85 7.62
N VAL A 49 4.62 -7.57 8.06
CA VAL A 49 3.28 -6.99 8.22
C VAL A 49 3.06 -6.62 9.67
N LEU A 50 2.86 -5.32 9.89
CA LEU A 50 2.62 -4.69 11.19
C LEU A 50 1.28 -3.95 11.15
N THR A 51 0.39 -4.28 12.10
CA THR A 51 -0.88 -3.57 12.26
C THR A 51 -0.82 -2.72 13.53
N ILE A 52 -1.01 -1.40 13.37
CA ILE A 52 -1.06 -0.44 14.49
C ILE A 52 -2.53 -0.07 14.71
N TYR A 53 -3.00 -0.27 15.94
CA TYR A 53 -4.33 0.11 16.38
C TYR A 53 -4.23 1.38 17.19
N ALA A 54 -4.87 2.45 16.74
CA ALA A 54 -4.92 3.74 17.44
C ALA A 54 -6.24 4.46 17.14
N THR A 55 -6.79 5.15 18.14
CA THR A 55 -8.06 5.90 18.00
C THR A 55 -7.92 7.21 17.22
N GLN A 56 -6.69 7.71 17.07
CA GLN A 56 -6.38 8.97 16.40
C GLN A 56 -5.87 8.79 14.96
N CYS A 57 -5.73 7.56 14.48
CA CYS A 57 -5.20 7.26 13.15
C CYS A 57 -6.31 6.76 12.22
N PRO A 58 -6.34 7.20 10.95
CA PRO A 58 -7.24 6.62 9.96
C PRO A 58 -6.81 5.21 9.58
N ASP A 59 -7.75 4.42 9.07
CA ASP A 59 -7.45 3.13 8.44
C ASP A 59 -6.63 3.39 7.16
N LEU A 60 -5.33 3.13 7.24
CA LEU A 60 -4.39 3.36 6.15
C LEU A 60 -3.35 2.24 6.10
N SER A 61 -3.11 1.72 4.90
CA SER A 61 -1.98 0.83 4.63
C SER A 61 -0.80 1.64 4.11
N LEU A 62 0.31 1.59 4.82
CA LEU A 62 1.59 2.18 4.43
C LEU A 62 2.55 1.03 4.06
N ILE A 63 3.26 1.22 2.95
CA ILE A 63 4.25 0.25 2.47
C ILE A 63 5.59 0.98 2.43
N ASP A 64 6.49 0.60 3.32
CA ASP A 64 7.87 1.06 3.28
C ASP A 64 8.70 0.11 2.41
N LEU A 65 9.48 0.67 1.49
CA LEU A 65 10.21 -0.08 0.48
C LEU A 65 11.71 0.15 0.67
N PRO A 66 12.54 -0.87 0.43
CA PRO A 66 13.98 -0.68 0.49
C PRO A 66 14.44 0.38 -0.52
N GLY A 67 15.42 1.19 -0.12
CA GLY A 67 16.05 2.15 -1.02
C GLY A 67 16.70 1.44 -2.21
N ILE A 68 16.62 2.03 -3.39
CA ILE A 68 17.19 1.47 -4.61
C ILE A 68 18.72 1.55 -4.52
N THR A 69 19.38 0.39 -4.46
CA THR A 69 20.84 0.28 -4.40
C THR A 69 21.37 -0.25 -5.74
N ARG A 70 22.37 0.44 -6.31
CA ARG A 70 22.99 0.05 -7.59
C ARG A 70 24.19 -0.87 -7.44
N VAL A 71 24.82 -0.86 -6.27
CA VAL A 71 26.02 -1.65 -5.98
C VAL A 71 25.83 -2.34 -4.64
N PRO A 72 26.11 -3.65 -4.54
CA PRO A 72 26.03 -4.36 -3.27
C PRO A 72 27.06 -3.80 -2.28
N LEU A 73 26.67 -3.69 -1.02
CA LEU A 73 27.55 -3.21 0.03
C LEU A 73 28.67 -4.23 0.28
N LYS A 74 29.91 -3.75 0.44
CA LYS A 74 31.06 -4.62 0.74
C LYS A 74 30.86 -5.34 2.08
N GLY A 75 30.89 -6.67 2.08
CA GLY A 75 30.62 -7.49 3.27
C GLY A 75 29.14 -7.61 3.64
N SER A 76 28.23 -7.30 2.71
CA SER A 76 26.79 -7.57 2.87
C SER A 76 26.39 -8.90 2.25
N ASP A 77 25.27 -9.46 2.70
CA ASP A 77 24.66 -10.67 2.13
C ASP A 77 23.81 -10.35 0.88
N GLN A 78 24.07 -9.21 0.22
CA GLN A 78 23.33 -8.77 -0.97
C GLN A 78 23.81 -9.49 -2.23
N CYS A 79 22.88 -10.01 -3.02
CA CYS A 79 23.17 -10.60 -4.34
C CYS A 79 23.69 -9.55 -5.33
N GLU A 80 24.40 -9.99 -6.37
CA GLU A 80 24.89 -9.08 -7.44
C GLU A 80 23.76 -8.30 -8.12
N ASP A 81 22.55 -8.88 -8.19
CA ASP A 81 21.35 -8.28 -8.81
C ASP A 81 20.45 -7.46 -7.85
N ILE A 82 21.03 -6.89 -6.78
CA ILE A 82 20.27 -6.13 -5.76
C ILE A 82 19.45 -4.95 -6.34
N GLU A 83 19.97 -4.30 -7.39
CA GLU A 83 19.27 -3.23 -8.09
C GLU A 83 17.98 -3.74 -8.75
N MET A 84 18.06 -4.90 -9.39
CA MET A 84 16.92 -5.52 -10.07
C MET A 84 15.85 -5.91 -9.04
N LEU A 85 16.27 -6.53 -7.92
CA LEU A 85 15.37 -6.94 -6.85
C LEU A 85 14.62 -5.75 -6.25
N THR A 86 15.34 -4.73 -5.78
CA THR A 86 14.73 -3.54 -5.14
C THR A 86 13.80 -2.79 -6.10
N ARG A 87 14.16 -2.70 -7.39
CA ARG A 87 13.28 -2.11 -8.42
C ARG A 87 12.03 -2.95 -8.67
N GLN A 88 12.14 -4.28 -8.76
CA GLN A 88 10.97 -5.15 -8.95
C GLN A 88 10.02 -5.07 -7.75
N MET A 89 10.56 -5.08 -6.52
CA MET A 89 9.76 -4.90 -5.30
C MET A 89 8.97 -3.59 -5.35
N ALA A 90 9.63 -2.48 -5.66
CA ALA A 90 8.95 -1.18 -5.75
C ALA A 90 7.93 -1.13 -6.88
N LEU A 91 8.25 -1.66 -8.07
CA LEU A 91 7.29 -1.72 -9.18
C LEU A 91 6.07 -2.59 -8.86
N ARG A 92 6.21 -3.69 -8.11
CA ARG A 92 5.08 -4.56 -7.75
C ARG A 92 3.98 -3.77 -7.03
N TYR A 93 4.34 -2.97 -6.03
CA TYR A 93 3.37 -2.17 -5.28
C TYR A 93 2.95 -0.90 -6.02
N ALA A 94 3.88 -0.25 -6.72
CA ALA A 94 3.60 0.98 -7.46
C ALA A 94 2.75 0.74 -8.72
N SER A 95 2.72 -0.48 -9.28
CA SER A 95 1.95 -0.82 -10.48
C SER A 95 0.45 -0.88 -10.23
N ASP A 96 0.01 -1.13 -9.00
CA ASP A 96 -1.42 -1.08 -8.67
C ASP A 96 -1.93 0.36 -8.81
N PRO A 97 -2.94 0.61 -9.68
CA PRO A 97 -3.48 1.95 -9.89
C PRO A 97 -4.12 2.55 -8.64
N ARG A 98 -4.45 1.72 -7.64
CA ARG A 98 -5.04 2.11 -6.34
C ARG A 98 -4.00 2.57 -5.32
N THR A 99 -2.70 2.45 -5.65
CA THR A 99 -1.60 2.86 -4.77
C THR A 99 -1.22 4.30 -5.05
N ILE A 100 -1.14 5.13 -4.00
CA ILE A 100 -0.55 6.47 -4.07
C ILE A 100 0.96 6.34 -3.93
N ILE A 101 1.70 6.98 -4.84
CA ILE A 101 3.16 6.92 -4.87
C ILE A 101 3.72 8.18 -4.20
N LEU A 102 4.55 7.99 -3.19
CA LEU A 102 5.33 9.06 -2.57
C LEU A 102 6.76 9.03 -3.10
N ALA A 103 7.08 9.90 -4.06
CA ALA A 103 8.42 10.01 -4.63
C ALA A 103 9.29 10.90 -3.74
N VAL A 104 10.03 10.27 -2.82
CA VAL A 104 10.95 10.95 -1.88
C VAL A 104 12.29 11.23 -2.56
N ILE A 105 12.68 12.50 -2.59
CA ILE A 105 13.88 13.00 -3.29
C ILE A 105 14.64 13.91 -2.31
N PRO A 106 15.95 13.75 -2.13
CA PRO A 106 16.71 14.68 -1.32
C PRO A 106 17.02 15.96 -2.11
N ALA A 107 16.99 17.12 -1.46
CA ALA A 107 17.15 18.42 -2.10
C ALA A 107 18.57 18.68 -2.65
N ASN A 108 19.56 17.95 -2.13
CA ASN A 108 20.97 18.11 -2.48
C ASN A 108 21.40 17.29 -3.70
N VAL A 109 20.48 16.62 -4.40
CA VAL A 109 20.76 15.88 -5.63
C VAL A 109 19.88 16.37 -6.78
N ASP A 110 20.37 16.22 -8.01
CA ASP A 110 19.59 16.55 -9.19
C ASP A 110 18.39 15.60 -9.33
N MET A 111 17.20 16.17 -9.41
CA MET A 111 15.94 15.45 -9.57
C MET A 111 15.89 14.60 -10.84
N SER A 112 16.63 15.00 -11.89
CA SER A 112 16.68 14.26 -13.16
C SER A 112 17.25 12.85 -13.01
N THR A 113 18.06 12.64 -11.98
CA THR A 113 18.72 11.36 -11.66
C THR A 113 17.93 10.49 -10.69
N SER A 114 16.76 10.97 -10.23
CA SER A 114 15.94 10.27 -9.24
C SER A 114 15.30 9.01 -9.81
N ASP A 115 15.71 7.86 -9.27
CA ASP A 115 15.10 6.57 -9.58
C ASP A 115 13.60 6.54 -9.19
N ALA A 116 13.21 7.20 -8.10
CA ALA A 116 11.82 7.29 -7.66
C ALA A 116 10.93 7.99 -8.70
N LEU A 117 11.40 9.11 -9.28
CA LEU A 117 10.68 9.81 -10.34
C LEU A 117 10.66 9.02 -11.65
N GLN A 118 11.77 8.37 -12.01
CA GLN A 118 11.83 7.55 -13.21
C GLN A 118 10.84 6.38 -13.13
N MET A 119 10.79 5.69 -12.00
CA MET A 119 9.91 4.54 -11.79
C MET A 119 8.44 4.95 -11.70
N SER A 120 8.12 6.00 -10.95
CA SER A 120 6.76 6.52 -10.86
C SER A 120 6.23 6.96 -12.22
N ARG A 121 7.03 7.62 -13.07
CA ARG A 121 6.62 7.98 -14.44
C ARG A 121 6.32 6.78 -15.34
N ARG A 122 6.94 5.61 -15.11
CA ARG A 122 6.64 4.39 -15.88
C ARG A 122 5.24 3.86 -15.58
N VAL A 123 4.80 3.93 -14.31
CA VAL A 123 3.51 3.38 -13.84
C VAL A 123 2.40 4.43 -13.68
N ASP A 124 2.76 5.71 -13.67
CA ASP A 124 1.88 6.87 -13.62
C ASP A 124 2.41 8.02 -14.52
N PRO A 125 2.38 7.86 -15.86
CA PRO A 125 2.91 8.88 -16.79
C PRO A 125 2.23 10.24 -16.68
N ARG A 126 0.97 10.26 -16.21
CA ARG A 126 0.17 11.48 -16.03
C ARG A 126 0.33 12.11 -14.64
N GLY A 127 1.08 11.47 -13.74
CA GLY A 127 1.32 11.95 -12.37
C GLY A 127 0.06 12.10 -11.52
N VAL A 128 -1.01 11.34 -11.79
CA VAL A 128 -2.33 11.53 -11.14
C VAL A 128 -2.37 11.02 -9.70
N ARG A 129 -1.45 10.14 -9.33
CA ARG A 129 -1.35 9.50 -8.02
C ARG A 129 0.07 9.55 -7.44
N THR A 130 0.95 10.36 -8.02
CA THR A 130 2.35 10.53 -7.59
C THR A 130 2.54 11.89 -6.94
N ILE A 131 2.97 11.92 -5.68
CA ILE A 131 3.32 13.12 -4.92
C ILE A 131 4.84 13.15 -4.76
N GLY A 132 5.46 14.28 -5.10
CA GLY A 132 6.89 14.49 -4.84
C GLY A 132 7.13 15.03 -3.43
N VAL A 133 8.08 14.46 -2.71
CA VAL A 133 8.52 14.95 -1.39
C VAL A 133 9.98 15.28 -1.46
N ILE A 134 10.31 16.55 -1.22
CA ILE A 134 11.69 17.03 -1.19
C ILE A 134 12.16 17.02 0.26
N THR A 135 13.15 16.19 0.58
CA THR A 135 13.73 16.04 1.93
C THR A 135 15.10 16.69 2.01
N LYS A 136 15.68 16.81 3.20
CA LYS A 136 17.04 17.36 3.40
C LYS A 136 17.22 18.77 2.81
N ILE A 137 16.16 19.58 2.80
CA ILE A 137 16.17 20.96 2.28
C ILE A 137 17.13 21.86 3.08
N ASP A 138 17.40 21.49 4.33
CA ASP A 138 18.35 22.13 5.22
C ASP A 138 19.83 21.85 4.86
N LEU A 139 20.11 20.81 4.06
CA LEU A 139 21.46 20.41 3.67
C LEU A 139 21.87 20.90 2.28
N MET A 140 21.21 21.93 1.76
CA MET A 140 21.58 22.53 0.48
C MET A 140 22.83 23.40 0.59
N ASP A 141 23.61 23.43 -0.49
CA ASP A 141 24.82 24.24 -0.56
C ASP A 141 24.47 25.74 -0.54
N ARG A 142 25.31 26.54 0.11
CA ARG A 142 25.12 27.99 0.20
C ARG A 142 25.06 28.61 -1.20
N GLY A 143 23.96 29.30 -1.49
CA GLY A 143 23.72 29.91 -2.80
C GLY A 143 22.85 29.07 -3.74
N THR A 144 22.46 27.86 -3.33
CA THR A 144 21.46 27.03 -4.01
C THR A 144 20.19 26.90 -3.17
N ASP A 145 19.06 26.70 -3.83
CA ASP A 145 17.78 26.45 -3.17
C ASP A 145 16.91 25.48 -3.99
N ALA A 146 15.96 24.86 -3.32
CA ALA A 146 15.02 23.92 -3.93
C ALA A 146 13.71 24.61 -4.39
N ALA A 147 13.68 25.94 -4.54
CA ALA A 147 12.43 26.64 -4.84
C ALA A 147 11.85 26.21 -6.19
N LYS A 148 12.71 26.08 -7.21
CA LYS A 148 12.30 25.61 -8.55
C LYS A 148 11.79 24.17 -8.53
N MET A 149 12.43 23.31 -7.74
CA MET A 149 12.00 21.93 -7.50
C MET A 149 10.61 21.90 -6.86
N LEU A 150 10.37 22.71 -5.83
CA LEU A 150 9.10 22.79 -5.11
C LEU A 150 7.97 23.36 -5.96
N MET A 151 8.26 24.35 -6.81
CA MET A 151 7.31 24.92 -7.75
C MET A 151 7.02 24.00 -8.95
N GLY A 152 7.81 22.93 -9.13
CA GLY A 152 7.63 21.97 -10.23
C GLY A 152 8.09 22.50 -11.59
N GLU A 153 9.00 23.49 -11.60
CA GLU A 153 9.53 24.09 -12.85
C GLU A 153 10.49 23.15 -13.58
N GLU A 154 11.24 22.32 -12.85
CA GLU A 154 12.20 21.38 -13.43
C GLU A 154 11.51 20.13 -13.99
N ILE A 155 10.73 19.45 -13.15
CA ILE A 155 10.01 18.22 -13.47
C ILE A 155 8.58 18.41 -13.01
N PRO A 156 7.60 18.60 -13.91
CA PRO A 156 6.22 18.82 -13.48
C PRO A 156 5.59 17.52 -12.96
N LEU A 157 4.92 17.61 -11.82
CA LEU A 157 4.02 16.60 -11.27
C LEU A 157 2.64 17.20 -11.04
N ARG A 158 1.58 16.48 -11.41
CA ARG A 158 0.20 16.98 -11.30
C ARG A 158 -0.24 17.21 -9.84
N LEU A 159 0.25 16.38 -8.92
CA LEU A 159 0.04 16.60 -7.48
C LEU A 159 1.10 17.54 -6.87
N GLY A 160 2.10 17.97 -7.64
CA GLY A 160 3.17 18.87 -7.19
C GLY A 160 4.10 18.27 -6.14
N TYR A 161 4.95 19.14 -5.59
CA TYR A 161 5.95 18.79 -4.59
C TYR A 161 5.61 19.36 -3.21
N THR A 162 6.20 18.78 -2.17
CA THR A 162 6.20 19.34 -0.82
C THR A 162 7.56 19.13 -0.17
N GLY A 163 8.12 20.22 0.37
CA GLY A 163 9.41 20.24 1.04
C GLY A 163 9.27 19.99 2.53
N VAL A 164 10.09 19.10 3.08
CA VAL A 164 10.10 18.75 4.51
C VAL A 164 11.50 18.77 5.08
N ARG A 165 11.59 19.16 6.35
CA ARG A 165 12.80 19.04 7.16
C ARG A 165 12.58 17.97 8.22
N ASN A 166 13.46 16.96 8.22
CA ASN A 166 13.41 15.85 9.16
C ASN A 166 14.55 15.94 10.18
N ARG A 167 14.48 15.13 11.24
CA ARG A 167 15.58 14.98 12.21
C ARG A 167 16.86 14.51 11.53
N SER A 168 17.98 15.14 11.88
CA SER A 168 19.31 14.66 11.48
C SER A 168 19.73 13.45 12.32
N GLN A 169 20.80 12.77 11.90
CA GLN A 169 21.36 11.67 12.68
C GLN A 169 21.90 12.12 14.05
N ALA A 170 22.32 13.38 14.18
CA ALA A 170 22.70 13.94 15.48
C ALA A 170 21.48 14.13 16.37
N ASP A 171 20.40 14.71 15.85
CA ASP A 171 19.13 14.91 16.59
C ASP A 171 18.55 13.58 17.09
N ILE A 172 18.67 12.50 16.30
CA ILE A 172 18.22 11.16 16.69
C ILE A 172 19.06 10.63 17.87
N ARG A 173 20.38 10.80 17.84
CA ARG A 173 21.27 10.36 18.93
C ARG A 173 21.05 11.16 20.22
N GLU A 174 20.68 12.42 20.10
CA GLU A 174 20.37 13.31 21.23
C GLU A 174 18.94 13.10 21.76
N GLY A 175 18.15 12.21 21.16
CA GLY A 175 16.81 11.88 21.64
C GLY A 175 15.79 12.99 21.42
N LYS A 176 16.03 13.87 20.44
CA LYS A 176 15.17 15.04 20.17
C LYS A 176 13.73 14.62 19.86
N SER A 177 12.79 15.29 20.51
CA SER A 177 11.38 14.96 20.38
C SER A 177 10.83 15.35 19.00
N VAL A 178 9.76 14.67 18.57
CA VAL A 178 9.09 14.98 17.31
C VAL A 178 8.49 16.39 17.33
N ARG A 179 7.97 16.83 18.49
CA ARG A 179 7.35 18.15 18.65
C ARG A 179 8.35 19.28 18.46
N GLU A 180 9.55 19.15 19.04
CA GLU A 180 10.63 20.12 18.85
C GLU A 180 11.06 20.22 17.39
N CYS A 181 11.16 19.07 16.70
CA CYS A 181 11.50 19.04 15.27
C CYS A 181 10.48 19.79 14.40
N LEU A 182 9.18 19.67 14.72
CA LEU A 182 8.12 20.37 13.98
C LEU A 182 8.18 21.89 14.19
N GLU A 183 8.47 22.36 15.40
CA GLU A 183 8.64 23.80 15.67
C GLU A 183 9.89 24.36 15.00
N GLU A 184 10.98 23.60 14.96
CA GLU A 184 12.18 23.97 14.21
C GLU A 184 11.98 24.00 12.71
N GLU A 185 11.22 23.05 12.16
CA GLU A 185 10.83 23.05 10.75
C GLU A 185 10.06 24.33 10.42
N LYS A 186 9.05 24.65 11.23
CA LYS A 186 8.25 25.87 11.06
C LYS A 186 9.11 27.13 11.14
N THR A 187 10.02 27.18 12.10
CA THR A 187 10.95 28.31 12.27
C THR A 187 11.91 28.43 11.09
N PHE A 188 12.43 27.30 10.59
CA PHE A 188 13.31 27.26 9.42
C PHE A 188 12.62 27.83 8.18
N PHE A 189 11.41 27.35 7.84
CA PHE A 189 10.69 27.85 6.67
C PHE A 189 10.24 29.32 6.84
N ALA A 190 9.97 29.77 8.06
CA ALA A 190 9.60 31.16 8.33
C ALA A 190 10.79 32.14 8.25
N THR A 191 12.00 31.68 8.56
CA THR A 191 13.21 32.53 8.62
C THR A 191 14.06 32.48 7.35
N HIS A 192 13.97 31.39 6.57
CA HIS A 192 14.78 31.22 5.37
C HIS A 192 14.44 32.24 4.28
N PRO A 193 15.43 32.97 3.71
CA PRO A 193 15.19 34.06 2.73
C PRO A 193 14.36 33.63 1.52
N THR A 194 14.66 32.47 0.93
CA THR A 194 13.93 31.95 -0.23
C THR A 194 12.60 31.29 0.13
N TYR A 195 12.61 30.34 1.07
CA TYR A 195 11.43 29.51 1.34
C TYR A 195 10.28 30.25 2.04
N ARG A 196 10.56 31.34 2.75
CA ARG A 196 9.52 32.21 3.32
C ARG A 196 8.59 32.81 2.26
N LEU A 197 9.11 33.05 1.05
CA LEU A 197 8.34 33.62 -0.06
C LEU A 197 7.50 32.56 -0.79
N LEU A 198 7.73 31.28 -0.54
CA LEU A 198 6.99 30.21 -1.18
C LEU A 198 5.58 30.06 -0.59
N PRO A 199 4.60 29.60 -1.38
CA PRO A 199 3.29 29.25 -0.88
C PRO A 199 3.36 28.27 0.30
N PRO A 200 2.63 28.50 1.42
CA PRO A 200 2.71 27.67 2.62
C PRO A 200 2.41 26.18 2.38
N HIS A 201 1.56 25.86 1.38
CA HIS A 201 1.18 24.48 1.05
C HIS A 201 2.30 23.66 0.38
N LEU A 202 3.40 24.30 -0.04
CA LEU A 202 4.56 23.64 -0.65
C LEU A 202 5.60 23.22 0.40
N VAL A 203 5.50 23.67 1.65
CA VAL A 203 6.52 23.43 2.67
C VAL A 203 5.90 22.96 3.99
N GLY A 204 6.66 22.15 4.72
CA GLY A 204 6.31 21.66 6.05
C GLY A 204 5.59 20.31 6.05
N VAL A 205 5.81 19.54 7.11
CA VAL A 205 5.17 18.24 7.35
C VAL A 205 3.65 18.39 7.44
N HIS A 206 3.14 19.46 8.06
CA HIS A 206 1.70 19.67 8.18
C HIS A 206 1.03 19.81 6.80
N SER A 207 1.63 20.60 5.91
CA SER A 207 1.17 20.75 4.53
C SER A 207 1.20 19.42 3.76
N LEU A 208 2.23 18.60 3.98
CA LEU A 208 2.33 17.27 3.38
C LEU A 208 1.18 16.37 3.86
N VAL A 209 0.90 16.34 5.16
CA VAL A 209 -0.18 15.54 5.76
C VAL A 209 -1.55 15.96 5.20
N ASP A 210 -1.83 17.25 5.14
CA ASP A 210 -3.08 17.77 4.58
C ASP A 210 -3.24 17.39 3.10
N LYS A 211 -2.14 17.46 2.34
CA LYS A 211 -2.11 17.11 0.92
C LYS A 211 -2.33 15.61 0.72
N LEU A 212 -1.64 14.76 1.49
CA LEU A 212 -1.82 13.31 1.48
C LEU A 212 -3.25 12.93 1.82
N THR A 213 -3.83 13.53 2.86
CA THR A 213 -5.21 13.28 3.29
C THR A 213 -6.20 13.62 2.18
N LYS A 214 -6.07 14.79 1.54
CA LYS A 214 -6.93 15.20 0.41
C LYS A 214 -6.78 14.28 -0.80
N VAL A 215 -5.56 13.88 -1.13
CA VAL A 215 -5.29 12.97 -2.25
C VAL A 215 -5.88 11.59 -1.95
N LEU A 216 -5.65 11.04 -0.76
CA LEU A 216 -6.20 9.76 -0.32
C LEU A 216 -7.72 9.75 -0.40
N PHE A 217 -8.39 10.76 0.17
CA PHE A 217 -9.85 10.85 0.14
C PHE A 217 -10.40 10.89 -1.30
N ARG A 218 -9.78 11.70 -2.17
CA ARG A 218 -10.16 11.79 -3.58
C ARG A 218 -9.92 10.46 -4.31
N HIS A 219 -8.82 9.79 -4.00
CA HIS A 219 -8.45 8.51 -4.59
C HIS A 219 -9.49 7.44 -4.23
N ILE A 220 -9.81 7.28 -2.93
CA ILE A 220 -10.85 6.36 -2.46
C ILE A 220 -12.19 6.65 -3.15
N LYS A 221 -12.62 7.93 -3.20
CA LYS A 221 -13.89 8.32 -3.83
C LYS A 221 -13.95 7.95 -5.31
N ASN A 222 -12.84 8.05 -6.04
CA ASN A 222 -12.79 7.72 -7.46
C ASN A 222 -12.84 6.21 -7.73
N PHE A 223 -12.23 5.39 -6.86
CA PHE A 223 -12.19 3.94 -7.02
C PHE A 223 -13.39 3.21 -6.38
N LEU A 224 -14.11 3.83 -5.45
CA LEU A 224 -15.26 3.22 -4.77
C LEU A 224 -16.34 2.68 -5.74
N PRO A 225 -16.71 3.37 -6.84
CA PRO A 225 -17.69 2.83 -7.80
C PRO A 225 -17.18 1.60 -8.56
N GLU A 226 -15.87 1.50 -8.78
CA GLU A 226 -15.24 0.35 -9.43
C GLU A 226 -15.18 -0.84 -8.47
N ILE A 227 -14.78 -0.60 -7.22
CA ILE A 227 -14.80 -1.61 -6.15
C ILE A 227 -16.22 -2.17 -5.98
N LYS A 228 -17.25 -1.31 -5.97
CA LYS A 228 -18.65 -1.75 -5.90
C LYS A 228 -19.01 -2.66 -7.08
N ARG A 229 -18.60 -2.30 -8.30
CA ARG A 229 -18.83 -3.13 -9.50
C ARG A 229 -18.11 -4.46 -9.42
N GLU A 230 -16.87 -4.49 -8.95
CA GLU A 230 -16.09 -5.72 -8.77
C GLU A 230 -16.76 -6.64 -7.75
N ILE A 231 -17.17 -6.11 -6.60
CA ILE A 231 -17.90 -6.87 -5.57
C ILE A 231 -19.18 -7.45 -6.16
N SER A 232 -20.02 -6.63 -6.80
CA SER A 232 -21.28 -7.12 -7.41
C SER A 232 -21.04 -8.21 -8.46
N SER A 233 -19.98 -8.09 -9.26
CA SER A 233 -19.61 -9.11 -10.24
C SER A 233 -19.18 -10.42 -9.56
N LYS A 234 -18.31 -10.34 -8.55
CA LYS A 234 -17.86 -11.51 -7.78
C LYS A 234 -19.02 -12.18 -7.03
N THR A 235 -19.91 -11.38 -6.43
CA THR A 235 -21.13 -11.88 -5.77
C THR A 235 -22.00 -12.64 -6.77
N ARG A 236 -22.22 -12.11 -7.97
CA ARG A 236 -23.00 -12.82 -9.00
C ARG A 236 -22.38 -14.17 -9.36
N VAL A 237 -21.08 -14.20 -9.64
CA VAL A 237 -20.38 -15.47 -9.95
C VAL A 237 -20.51 -16.49 -8.82
N VAL A 238 -20.38 -16.05 -7.56
CA VAL A 238 -20.54 -16.94 -6.41
C VAL A 238 -21.99 -17.42 -6.26
N LEU A 239 -22.98 -16.56 -6.51
CA LEU A 239 -24.39 -16.92 -6.47
C LEU A 239 -24.76 -17.89 -7.59
N ASP A 240 -24.28 -17.67 -8.81
CA ASP A 240 -24.50 -18.56 -9.95
C ASP A 240 -23.92 -19.96 -9.63
N ARG A 241 -22.71 -20.02 -9.09
CA ARG A 241 -22.07 -21.27 -8.67
C ARG A 241 -22.79 -21.93 -7.48
N LEU A 242 -23.31 -21.14 -6.55
CA LEU A 242 -24.12 -21.66 -5.44
C LEU A 242 -25.43 -22.27 -5.97
N GLN A 243 -26.04 -21.65 -6.97
CA GLN A 243 -27.24 -22.16 -7.62
C GLN A 243 -26.98 -23.46 -8.39
N GLU A 244 -25.82 -23.59 -9.05
CA GLU A 244 -25.39 -24.84 -9.69
C GLU A 244 -25.22 -25.99 -8.68
N LEU A 245 -24.72 -25.70 -7.48
CA LEU A 245 -24.55 -26.68 -6.41
C LEU A 245 -25.89 -27.13 -5.79
N GLY A 246 -26.95 -26.34 -5.99
CA GLY A 246 -28.28 -26.61 -5.45
C GLY A 246 -28.40 -26.34 -3.95
N GLU A 247 -29.50 -26.83 -3.38
CA GLU A 247 -29.74 -26.71 -1.94
C GLU A 247 -28.92 -27.76 -1.16
N GLY A 248 -28.50 -27.38 0.05
CA GLY A 248 -27.79 -28.30 0.94
C GLY A 248 -28.64 -29.51 1.31
N VAL A 249 -28.00 -30.64 1.65
CA VAL A 249 -28.71 -31.84 2.11
C VAL A 249 -29.50 -31.51 3.37
N PRO A 250 -30.84 -31.71 3.39
CA PRO A 250 -31.66 -31.43 4.55
C PRO A 250 -31.19 -32.19 5.80
N MET A 251 -31.30 -31.59 6.98
CA MET A 251 -30.89 -32.28 8.21
C MET A 251 -31.89 -33.35 8.65
N GLU A 252 -33.18 -33.15 8.38
CA GLU A 252 -34.24 -34.08 8.79
C GLU A 252 -34.32 -35.32 7.88
N PRO A 253 -34.46 -36.54 8.44
CA PRO A 253 -34.53 -37.77 7.65
C PRO A 253 -35.69 -37.80 6.63
N SER A 254 -36.83 -37.18 6.97
CA SER A 254 -38.00 -37.07 6.09
C SER A 254 -37.72 -36.21 4.86
N GLU A 255 -37.07 -35.06 5.07
CA GLU A 255 -36.69 -34.13 3.99
C GLU A 255 -35.60 -34.72 3.09
N ARG A 256 -34.67 -35.50 3.66
CA ARG A 256 -33.68 -36.25 2.85
C ARG A 256 -34.34 -37.30 1.95
N ALA A 257 -35.32 -38.03 2.48
CA ALA A 257 -36.06 -39.01 1.68
C ALA A 257 -36.83 -38.32 0.54
N GLN A 258 -37.40 -37.14 0.80
CA GLN A 258 -38.08 -36.33 -0.21
C GLN A 258 -37.12 -35.82 -1.28
N LEU A 259 -35.93 -35.32 -0.90
CA LEU A 259 -34.90 -34.90 -1.86
C LEU A 259 -34.47 -36.08 -2.76
N LEU A 260 -34.22 -37.25 -2.17
CA LEU A 260 -33.84 -38.46 -2.91
C LEU A 260 -34.94 -38.88 -3.88
N TRP A 261 -36.20 -38.82 -3.44
CA TRP A 261 -37.36 -39.12 -4.28
C TRP A 261 -37.47 -38.17 -5.47
N THR A 262 -37.30 -36.86 -5.26
CA THR A 262 -37.29 -35.86 -6.33
C THR A 262 -36.14 -36.13 -7.32
N ALA A 263 -34.93 -36.39 -6.83
CA ALA A 263 -33.78 -36.69 -7.69
C ALA A 263 -33.97 -37.95 -8.55
N ILE A 264 -34.52 -39.03 -7.96
CA ILE A 264 -34.85 -40.26 -8.70
C ILE A 264 -35.95 -40.01 -9.74
N THR A 265 -36.97 -39.23 -9.38
CA THR A 265 -38.09 -38.91 -10.27
C THR A 265 -37.61 -38.10 -11.48
N ASP A 266 -36.81 -37.05 -11.24
CA ASP A 266 -36.20 -36.21 -12.27
C ASP A 266 -35.32 -37.06 -13.21
N TYR A 267 -34.49 -37.95 -12.66
CA TYR A 267 -33.66 -38.85 -13.47
C TYR A 267 -34.50 -39.76 -14.38
N VAL A 268 -35.56 -40.38 -13.84
CA VAL A 268 -36.44 -41.27 -14.60
C VAL A 268 -37.18 -40.51 -15.70
N GLU A 269 -37.60 -39.26 -15.44
CA GLU A 269 -38.24 -38.41 -16.44
C GLU A 269 -37.26 -38.03 -17.56
N ILE A 270 -36.06 -37.61 -17.21
CA ILE A 270 -34.96 -37.30 -18.14
C ILE A 270 -34.63 -38.53 -19.02
N PHE A 271 -34.54 -39.72 -18.42
CA PHE A 271 -34.24 -40.95 -19.13
C PHE A 271 -35.35 -41.34 -20.11
N LYS A 272 -36.62 -41.22 -19.70
CA LYS A 272 -37.78 -41.45 -20.57
C LYS A 272 -37.82 -40.45 -21.75
N ASN A 273 -37.50 -39.19 -21.50
CA ASN A 273 -37.45 -38.15 -22.54
C ASN A 273 -36.35 -38.43 -23.56
N THR A 274 -35.17 -38.87 -23.11
CA THR A 274 -34.05 -39.29 -23.97
C THR A 274 -34.43 -40.47 -24.87
N ILE A 275 -35.07 -41.53 -24.33
CA ILE A 275 -35.56 -42.68 -25.13
C ILE A 275 -36.57 -42.24 -26.19
N ARG A 276 -37.40 -41.23 -25.87
CA ARG A 276 -38.41 -40.67 -26.79
C ARG A 276 -37.85 -39.65 -27.78
N GLY A 277 -36.53 -39.39 -27.77
CA GLY A 277 -35.88 -38.42 -28.66
C GLY A 277 -36.18 -36.96 -28.32
N LYS A 278 -36.74 -36.67 -27.14
CA LYS A 278 -36.92 -35.31 -26.63
C LYS A 278 -35.71 -34.94 -25.78
N TYR A 279 -34.72 -34.33 -26.42
CA TYR A 279 -33.56 -33.79 -25.72
C TYR A 279 -33.97 -32.55 -24.92
N ASP A 280 -33.92 -32.67 -23.60
CA ASP A 280 -34.17 -31.55 -22.71
C ASP A 280 -32.98 -30.59 -22.74
N LYS A 281 -33.24 -29.27 -22.83
CA LYS A 281 -32.18 -28.24 -22.83
C LYS A 281 -31.32 -28.30 -21.57
N ARG A 282 -31.87 -28.79 -20.45
CA ARG A 282 -31.12 -29.02 -19.22
C ARG A 282 -30.01 -30.05 -19.37
N LEU A 283 -30.23 -31.12 -20.14
CA LEU A 283 -29.18 -32.13 -20.45
C LEU A 283 -28.08 -31.56 -21.33
N GLN A 284 -28.42 -30.67 -22.28
CA GLN A 284 -27.45 -30.03 -23.16
C GLN A 284 -26.39 -29.22 -22.40
N MET A 285 -26.78 -28.51 -21.33
CA MET A 285 -25.85 -27.79 -20.47
C MET A 285 -24.85 -28.72 -19.74
N TYR A 286 -25.28 -29.92 -19.34
CA TYR A 286 -24.40 -30.91 -18.69
C TYR A 286 -23.39 -31.53 -19.67
N PHE A 287 -23.75 -31.73 -20.93
CA PHE A 287 -22.84 -32.28 -21.94
C PHE A 287 -21.91 -31.25 -22.57
N GLU A 288 -22.24 -29.95 -22.53
CA GLU A 288 -21.35 -28.88 -23.02
C GLU A 288 -20.20 -28.54 -22.06
N HIS A 289 -20.23 -29.04 -20.81
CA HIS A 289 -19.22 -28.77 -19.78
C HIS A 289 -18.35 -29.99 -19.39
N VAL A 290 -18.33 -31.04 -20.21
CA VAL A 290 -17.42 -32.19 -20.12
C VAL A 290 -16.42 -32.15 -21.27
#